data_AF-A0A2T0XX61-F1
#
_entry.id   AF-A0A2T0XX61-F1
#
_cell.length_a   1.000
_cell.length_b   1.000
_cell.length_c   1.000
_cell.angle_alpha   90.00
_cell.angle_beta   90.00
_cell.angle_gamma   90.00
#
_symmetry.space_group_name_H-M   'P 1'
#
loop_
_entity.id
_entity.type
_entity.pdbx_description
1 polymer ?
#
loop_
_entity_poly.entity_id
_entity_poly.type
_entity_poly.pdbx_seq_one_letter_code
_entity_poly.pdbx_strand_id
1 'polypeptide(L)'
;MTRLEMSAACAGRAAEYIDRLGSVEAMPELARARIATWATGLTGPVLDAGCGPGHWTDFLARQGCDVEGVDLTASFVEHAVSTAWFWPVPEMSALLERAGFEVQDVERRADDGNRPHAAIVARRC
;
A
#
# COMPACT_ATOMS: atom_id res chain seq x y z
N MET A 1 8.63 14.69 12.23
CA MET A 1 8.31 13.36 12.78
C MET A 1 9.36 12.39 12.28
N THR A 2 9.98 11.65 13.19
CA THR A 2 11.10 10.75 12.92
C THR A 2 10.61 9.34 12.55
N ARG A 3 11.49 8.53 11.97
CA ARG A 3 11.20 7.15 11.52
C ARG A 3 10.66 6.23 12.62
N LEU A 4 11.24 6.32 13.81
CA LEU A 4 10.83 5.53 14.95
C LEU A 4 9.46 5.99 15.46
N GLU A 5 9.16 7.29 15.42
CA GLU A 5 7.85 7.81 15.81
C GLU A 5 6.73 7.34 14.86
N MET A 6 6.99 7.25 13.55
CA MET A 6 5.99 6.75 12.58
C MET A 6 5.70 5.25 12.76
N SER A 7 6.75 4.43 12.84
CA SER A 7 6.61 2.98 13.06
C SER A 7 6.01 2.69 14.43
N ALA A 8 6.43 3.40 15.49
CA ALA A 8 5.86 3.24 16.83
C ALA A 8 4.40 3.70 16.91
N ALA A 9 4.00 4.76 16.20
CA ALA A 9 2.60 5.17 16.12
C ALA A 9 1.72 4.12 15.44
N CYS A 10 2.24 3.44 14.41
CA CYS A 10 1.55 2.32 13.76
C CYS A 10 1.51 1.08 14.66
N ALA A 11 2.65 0.71 15.27
CA ALA A 11 2.76 -0.41 16.20
C ALA A 11 1.87 -0.26 17.44
N GLY A 12 1.81 0.95 18.02
CA GLY A 12 0.99 1.27 19.19
C GLY A 12 -0.52 1.12 18.96
N ARG A 13 -0.96 1.06 17.69
CA ARG A 13 -2.36 0.82 17.31
C ARG A 13 -2.52 -0.40 16.41
N ALA A 14 -1.50 -1.24 16.26
CA ALA A 14 -1.50 -2.33 15.31
C ALA A 14 -2.64 -3.33 15.56
N ALA A 15 -2.89 -3.67 16.83
CA ALA A 15 -4.01 -4.55 17.20
C ALA A 15 -5.37 -3.94 16.82
N GLU A 16 -5.58 -2.64 17.05
CA GLU A 16 -6.80 -1.93 16.65
C GLU A 16 -6.94 -1.87 15.12
N TYR A 17 -5.82 -1.69 14.41
CA TYR A 17 -5.77 -1.68 12.95
C TYR A 17 -6.09 -3.04 12.34
N ILE A 18 -5.56 -4.13 12.90
CA ILE A 18 -5.85 -5.49 12.48
C ILE A 18 -7.33 -5.80 12.71
N ASP A 19 -7.88 -5.46 13.88
CA ASP A 19 -9.28 -5.72 14.22
C ASP A 19 -10.25 -4.96 13.31
N ARG A 20 -9.96 -3.69 13.00
CA ARG A 20 -10.86 -2.82 12.19
C ARG A 20 -10.65 -2.92 10.69
N LEU A 21 -9.42 -3.14 10.24
CA LEU A 21 -8.99 -2.94 8.85
C LEU A 21 -8.18 -4.13 8.32
N GLY A 22 -8.02 -5.20 9.08
CA GLY A 22 -7.29 -6.41 8.66
C GLY A 22 -8.02 -7.26 7.61
N SER A 23 -9.21 -6.84 7.19
CA SER A 23 -10.02 -7.51 6.17
C SER A 23 -10.36 -6.52 5.06
N VAL A 24 -10.24 -6.97 3.82
CA VAL A 24 -10.60 -6.16 2.65
C VAL A 24 -12.10 -5.85 2.64
N GLU A 25 -12.92 -6.71 3.25
CA GLU A 25 -14.36 -6.52 3.41
C GLU A 25 -14.73 -5.31 4.27
N ALA A 26 -13.82 -4.83 5.13
CA ALA A 26 -14.00 -3.58 5.87
C ALA A 26 -13.74 -2.33 5.01
N MET A 27 -13.26 -2.48 3.77
CA MET A 27 -12.97 -1.37 2.85
C MET A 27 -14.20 -0.98 2.02
N PRO A 28 -14.32 0.30 1.61
CA PRO A 28 -15.41 0.74 0.75
C PRO A 28 -15.49 -0.07 -0.55
N GLU A 29 -16.70 -0.45 -0.96
CA GLU A 29 -16.95 -1.22 -2.19
C GLU A 29 -16.28 -0.60 -3.41
N LEU A 30 -16.33 0.72 -3.53
CA LEU A 30 -15.71 1.44 -4.64
C LEU A 30 -14.19 1.24 -4.68
N ALA A 31 -13.51 1.21 -3.54
CA ALA A 31 -12.07 0.98 -3.48
C ALA A 31 -11.74 -0.46 -3.91
N ARG A 32 -12.51 -1.44 -3.42
CA ARG A 32 -12.36 -2.85 -3.82
C ARG A 32 -12.56 -3.05 -5.31
N ALA A 33 -13.65 -2.52 -5.88
CA ALA A 33 -13.97 -2.65 -7.29
C ALA A 33 -12.91 -2.03 -8.20
N ARG A 34 -12.36 -0.87 -7.80
CA ARG A 34 -11.27 -0.20 -8.53
C ARG A 34 -10.00 -1.03 -8.53
N ILE A 35 -9.56 -1.49 -7.36
CA ILE A 35 -8.33 -2.29 -7.23
C ILE A 35 -8.51 -3.64 -7.95
N ALA A 36 -9.69 -4.26 -7.89
CA ALA A 36 -10.01 -5.47 -8.65
C ALA A 36 -9.89 -5.24 -10.17
N THR A 37 -10.49 -4.16 -10.66
CA THR A 37 -10.46 -3.82 -12.09
C THR A 37 -9.02 -3.59 -12.55
N TRP A 38 -8.25 -2.83 -11.78
CA TRP A 38 -6.84 -2.60 -12.03
C TRP A 38 -6.03 -3.91 -12.08
N ALA A 39 -6.26 -4.81 -11.13
CA ALA A 39 -5.56 -6.10 -11.04
C ALA A 39 -5.70 -6.97 -12.30
N THR A 40 -6.86 -6.91 -12.99
CA THR A 40 -7.07 -7.69 -14.22
C THR A 40 -6.17 -7.29 -15.38
N GLY A 41 -5.62 -6.07 -15.37
CA GLY A 41 -4.72 -5.57 -16.40
C GLY A 41 -3.24 -5.82 -16.11
N LEU A 42 -2.90 -6.38 -14.95
CA LEU A 42 -1.51 -6.55 -14.53
C LEU A 42 -0.87 -7.78 -15.13
N THR A 43 0.42 -7.65 -15.45
CA THR A 43 1.28 -8.75 -15.88
C THR A 43 2.62 -8.65 -15.15
N GLY A 44 3.06 -9.76 -14.56
CA GLY A 44 4.29 -9.83 -13.77
C GLY A 44 4.13 -9.48 -12.28
N PRO A 45 5.24 -9.34 -11.55
CA PRO A 45 5.23 -9.15 -10.10
C PRO A 45 4.65 -7.80 -9.67
N VAL A 46 3.97 -7.78 -8.52
CA VAL A 46 3.30 -6.63 -7.90
C VAL A 46 3.85 -6.41 -6.50
N LEU A 47 4.06 -5.15 -6.12
CA LEU A 47 4.49 -4.77 -4.76
C LEU A 47 3.41 -3.94 -4.07
N ASP A 48 2.90 -4.43 -2.94
CA ASP A 48 2.04 -3.68 -2.01
C ASP A 48 2.91 -2.96 -0.98
N ALA A 49 3.23 -1.69 -1.27
CA ALA A 49 4.14 -0.87 -0.46
C ALA A 49 3.40 -0.11 0.65
N GLY A 50 3.68 -0.45 1.90
CA GLY A 50 2.88 -0.03 3.05
C GLY A 50 1.67 -0.93 3.25
N CYS A 51 1.85 -2.26 3.10
CA CYS A 51 0.76 -3.24 3.09
C CYS A 51 -0.03 -3.30 4.40
N GLY A 52 0.48 -2.71 5.48
CA GLY A 52 -0.08 -2.82 6.81
C GLY A 52 -0.29 -4.30 7.16
N PRO A 53 -1.46 -4.70 7.68
CA PRO A 53 -1.75 -6.11 8.01
C PRO A 53 -1.92 -7.02 6.78
N GLY A 54 -1.76 -6.52 5.55
CA GLY A 54 -1.72 -7.33 4.33
C GLY A 54 -3.06 -7.62 3.67
N HIS A 55 -4.14 -6.91 4.02
CA HIS A 55 -5.47 -7.19 3.45
C HIS A 55 -5.57 -6.94 1.94
N TRP A 56 -4.88 -5.90 1.41
CA TRP A 56 -4.78 -5.69 -0.04
C TRP A 56 -3.85 -6.69 -0.71
N THR A 57 -2.74 -7.05 -0.05
CA THR A 57 -1.85 -8.12 -0.50
C THR A 57 -2.62 -9.45 -0.67
N ASP A 58 -3.39 -9.89 0.33
CA ASP A 58 -4.22 -11.09 0.26
C ASP A 58 -5.29 -10.99 -0.83
N PHE A 59 -5.97 -9.84 -0.91
CA PHE A 59 -6.99 -9.60 -1.93
C PHE A 59 -6.42 -9.75 -3.35
N LEU A 60 -5.28 -9.13 -3.65
CA LEU A 60 -4.61 -9.21 -4.95
C LEU A 60 -4.12 -10.63 -5.25
N ALA A 61 -3.58 -11.34 -4.25
CA ALA A 61 -3.18 -12.74 -4.40
C ALA A 61 -4.38 -13.64 -4.77
N ARG A 62 -5.55 -13.43 -4.15
CA ARG A 62 -6.79 -14.16 -4.50
C ARG A 62 -7.31 -13.84 -5.91
N GLN A 63 -6.99 -12.68 -6.46
CA GLN A 63 -7.29 -12.32 -7.85
C GLN A 63 -6.27 -12.91 -8.84
N GLY A 64 -5.23 -13.61 -8.36
CA GLY A 64 -4.22 -14.27 -9.18
C GLY A 64 -2.99 -13.41 -9.49
N CYS A 65 -2.81 -12.26 -8.83
CA CYS A 65 -1.59 -11.48 -8.96
C CYS A 65 -0.42 -12.17 -8.22
N ASP A 66 0.77 -12.10 -8.82
CA ASP A 66 2.03 -12.42 -8.16
C ASP A 66 2.45 -11.21 -7.30
N VAL A 67 1.97 -11.14 -6.06
CA VAL A 67 2.07 -9.95 -5.20
C VAL A 67 2.85 -10.22 -3.92
N GLU A 68 3.74 -9.29 -3.59
CA GLU A 68 4.44 -9.25 -2.30
C GLU A 68 4.10 -7.96 -1.55
N GLY A 69 3.95 -8.04 -0.23
CA GLY A 69 3.70 -6.89 0.64
C GLY A 69 4.93 -6.48 1.44
N VAL A 70 5.15 -5.17 1.60
CA VAL A 70 6.19 -4.62 2.48
C VAL A 70 5.61 -3.57 3.42
N ASP A 71 5.88 -3.70 4.72
CA ASP A 71 5.54 -2.67 5.71
C ASP A 71 6.71 -2.48 6.69
N LEU A 72 6.74 -1.31 7.32
CA LEU A 72 7.79 -0.87 8.25
C LEU A 72 7.39 -1.11 9.70
N THR A 73 6.17 -1.58 9.93
CA THR A 73 5.60 -1.93 11.22
C THR A 73 5.77 -3.42 11.41
N ALA A 74 6.80 -3.83 12.15
CA ALA A 74 7.15 -5.24 12.29
C ALA A 74 5.99 -6.11 12.79
N SER A 75 5.13 -5.59 13.68
CA SER A 75 3.95 -6.30 14.18
C SER A 75 2.88 -6.60 13.12
N PHE A 76 2.97 -6.02 11.93
CA PHE A 76 2.09 -6.37 10.81
C PHE A 76 2.63 -7.48 9.91
N VAL A 77 3.94 -7.74 9.90
CA VAL A 77 4.58 -8.63 8.90
C VAL A 77 5.60 -9.62 9.47
N GLU A 78 5.92 -9.57 10.77
CA GLU A 78 6.85 -10.41 11.56
C GLU A 78 7.96 -11.22 10.80
N HIS A 79 8.59 -10.59 9.80
CA HIS A 79 10.04 -10.61 9.51
C HIS A 79 10.36 -9.55 8.43
N ALA A 80 10.81 -8.36 8.86
CA ALA A 80 11.86 -7.54 8.22
C ALA A 80 11.90 -6.15 8.86
N VAL A 81 13.06 -5.79 9.41
CA VAL A 81 13.39 -4.40 9.78
C VAL A 81 14.10 -3.75 8.60
N SER A 82 13.47 -2.76 7.96
CA SER A 82 14.05 -1.96 6.87
C SER A 82 13.78 -0.46 7.03
N THR A 83 14.48 0.35 6.23
CA THR A 83 14.40 1.81 6.23
C THR A 83 13.07 2.35 5.75
N ALA A 84 12.39 3.06 6.64
CA ALA A 84 11.15 3.77 6.36
C ALA A 84 11.44 5.07 5.62
N TRP A 85 10.73 5.27 4.52
CA TRP A 85 10.80 6.51 3.76
C TRP A 85 9.38 7.04 3.57
N PHE A 86 9.20 8.32 3.90
CA PHE A 86 8.01 9.06 3.50
C PHE A 86 8.33 9.75 2.18
N TRP A 87 7.49 9.53 1.18
CA TRP A 87 7.57 10.24 -0.09
C TRP A 87 6.26 10.97 -0.37
N PRO A 88 6.30 12.30 -0.61
CA PRO A 88 5.21 12.97 -1.29
C PRO A 88 4.89 12.25 -2.60
N VAL A 89 3.60 12.08 -2.91
CA VAL A 89 3.15 11.38 -4.12
C VAL A 89 3.82 11.90 -5.41
N PRO A 90 4.00 13.22 -5.63
CA PRO A 90 4.72 13.70 -6.81
C PRO A 90 6.18 13.21 -6.88
N GLU A 91 6.85 13.13 -5.73
CA GLU A 91 8.23 12.67 -5.66
C GLU A 91 8.35 11.16 -5.86
N MET A 92 7.38 10.38 -5.36
CA MET A 92 7.28 8.95 -5.64
C MET A 92 7.07 8.70 -7.14
N SER A 93 6.16 9.44 -7.79
CA SER A 93 5.97 9.37 -9.24
C SER A 93 7.26 9.67 -10.00
N ALA A 94 7.97 10.74 -9.64
CA ALA A 94 9.24 11.10 -10.26
C ALA A 94 10.35 10.05 -10.00
N LEU A 95 10.32 9.35 -8.86
CA LEU A 95 11.22 8.23 -8.60
C LEU A 95 10.92 7.03 -9.48
N LEU A 96 9.65 6.68 -9.64
CA LEU A 96 9.22 5.59 -10.53
C LEU A 96 9.66 5.87 -11.98
N GLU A 97 9.44 7.09 -12.47
CA GLU A 97 9.88 7.53 -13.80
C GLU A 97 11.40 7.41 -13.98
N ARG A 98 12.18 7.91 -13.00
CA ARG A 98 13.65 7.79 -13.03
C ARG A 98 14.13 6.35 -12.94
N ALA A 99 13.36 5.47 -12.31
CA ALA A 99 13.63 4.04 -12.24
C ALA A 99 13.24 3.28 -13.52
N GLY A 100 12.70 3.96 -14.54
CA GLY A 100 12.30 3.37 -15.82
C GLY A 100 10.87 2.82 -15.85
N PHE A 101 10.01 3.28 -14.94
CA PHE A 101 8.58 2.98 -14.96
C PHE A 101 7.80 4.14 -15.57
N GLU A 102 6.85 3.85 -16.45
CA GLU A 102 5.83 4.80 -16.86
C GLU A 102 4.71 4.82 -15.81
N VAL A 103 4.45 5.99 -15.22
CA VAL A 103 3.31 6.19 -14.31
C VAL A 103 2.04 6.35 -15.13
N GLN A 104 1.08 5.44 -14.94
CA GLN A 104 -0.17 5.38 -15.70
C GLN A 104 -1.34 6.03 -14.97
N ASP A 105 -1.39 5.91 -13.64
CA ASP A 105 -2.46 6.49 -12.82
C ASP A 105 -1.95 6.90 -11.43
N VAL A 106 -2.53 7.97 -10.87
CA VAL A 106 -2.23 8.49 -9.54
C VAL A 106 -3.52 8.95 -8.86
N GLU A 107 -3.93 8.24 -7.80
CA GLU A 107 -5.06 8.62 -6.97
C GLU A 107 -4.58 9.16 -5.61
N ARG A 108 -5.26 10.19 -5.10
CA ARG A 108 -5.08 10.70 -3.73
C ARG A 108 -6.44 10.86 -3.07
N ARG A 109 -6.59 10.32 -1.87
CA ARG A 109 -7.75 10.55 -1.01
C ARG A 109 -7.30 11.28 0.25
N ALA A 110 -7.90 12.43 0.50
CA ALA A 110 -7.75 13.21 1.73
C ALA A 110 -9.14 13.68 2.17
N ASP A 111 -9.92 12.77 2.75
CA ASP A 111 -11.22 13.11 3.34
C ASP A 111 -11.03 13.59 4.78
N ASP A 112 -11.83 14.56 5.22
CA ASP A 112 -11.79 15.08 6.59
C ASP A 112 -11.99 13.96 7.61
N GLY A 113 -11.00 13.79 8.49
CA GLY A 113 -11.01 12.80 9.57
C GLY A 113 -10.38 11.44 9.24
N ASN A 114 -10.03 11.17 7.97
CA ASN A 114 -9.32 9.95 7.57
C ASN A 114 -7.83 10.22 7.29
N ARG A 115 -6.97 9.21 7.52
CA ARG A 115 -5.55 9.31 7.16
C ARG A 115 -5.42 9.48 5.62
N PRO A 116 -4.61 10.45 5.14
CA PRO A 116 -4.38 10.61 3.71
C PRO A 116 -3.82 9.33 3.10
N HIS A 117 -4.35 8.92 1.95
CA HIS A 117 -3.91 7.74 1.21
C HIS A 117 -3.65 8.10 -0.25
N ALA A 118 -2.71 7.42 -0.87
CA ALA A 118 -2.45 7.55 -2.30
C ALA A 118 -2.17 6.19 -2.93
N ALA A 119 -2.57 6.03 -4.18
CA ALA A 119 -2.26 4.86 -5.00
C ALA A 119 -1.57 5.34 -6.28
N ILE A 120 -0.53 4.64 -6.71
CA ILE A 120 0.16 4.90 -7.98
C ILE A 120 0.22 3.60 -8.75
N VAL A 121 -0.21 3.64 -10.01
CA VAL A 121 -0.04 2.55 -10.96
C VAL A 121 1.10 2.93 -11.89
N ALA A 122 2.12 2.08 -11.98
CA ALA A 122 3.22 2.29 -12.92
C ALA A 122 3.62 0.97 -13.57
N ARG A 123 4.10 1.04 -14.81
CA ARG A 123 4.51 -0.11 -15.61
C ARG A 123 5.95 0.06 -16.06
N ARG A 124 6.74 -1.01 -16.02
CA ARG A 124 8.12 -0.97 -16.53
C ARG A 124 8.11 -0.94 -18.06
N CYS A 125 8.85 0.00 -18.63
CA CYS A 125 9.11 0.08 -20.08
C CYS A 125 10.35 -0.72 -20.48
#